data_AF-A0A0J6CU26-F1
#
_entry.id   AF-A0A0J6CU26-F1
#
_cell.length_a   1.000
_cell.length_b   1.000
_cell.length_c   1.000
_cell.angle_alpha   90.00
_cell.angle_beta   90.00
_cell.angle_gamma   90.00
#
_symmetry.space_group_name_H-M   'P 1'
#
loop_
_entity.id
_entity.type
_entity.pdbx_description
1 polymer ?
#
loop_
_entity_poly.entity_id
_entity_poly.type
_entity_poly.pdbx_seq_one_letter_code
_entity_poly.pdbx_strand_id
1 'polypeptide(L)'
;MIRLGNDTFVSYILGKRIKVIATDQLMASLYINDEYKGKCELSLILNKINSFEMKEQDIKGMVRDEHKLYSELSEIIKTQKISPQPE
;
A
#
# COMPACT_ATOMS: atom_id res chain seq x y z
N MET A 1 6.77 -1.80 -7.66
CA MET A 1 6.61 -1.07 -8.95
C MET A 1 6.81 -2.00 -10.14
N ILE A 2 6.05 -1.81 -11.23
CA ILE A 2 6.23 -2.50 -12.52
C ILE A 2 6.77 -1.51 -13.55
N ARG A 3 7.85 -1.89 -14.25
CA ARG A 3 8.40 -1.12 -15.37
C ARG A 3 7.77 -1.62 -16.68
N LEU A 4 7.11 -0.73 -17.42
CA LEU A 4 6.51 -1.01 -18.72
C LEU A 4 7.37 -0.37 -19.81
N GLY A 5 8.24 -1.16 -20.47
CA GLY A 5 9.21 -0.62 -21.42
C GLY A 5 10.33 0.19 -20.75
N ASN A 6 11.06 0.99 -21.52
CA ASN A 6 12.24 1.68 -20.98
C ASN A 6 11.88 2.88 -20.11
N ASP A 7 10.82 3.60 -20.42
CA ASP A 7 10.59 4.94 -19.86
C ASP A 7 9.29 5.06 -19.05
N THR A 8 8.50 3.98 -18.94
CA THR A 8 7.24 4.02 -18.17
C THR A 8 7.31 3.16 -16.92
N PHE A 9 6.89 3.73 -15.81
CA PHE A 9 6.83 3.10 -14.50
C PHE A 9 5.39 3.17 -13.98
N VAL A 10 4.88 2.06 -13.48
CA VAL A 10 3.51 1.97 -12.95
C VAL A 10 3.53 1.34 -11.56
N SER A 11 2.80 1.96 -10.65
CA SER A 11 2.58 1.46 -9.29
C SER A 11 1.10 1.60 -8.92
N TYR A 12 0.66 0.78 -7.98
CA TYR A 12 -0.66 0.86 -7.37
C TYR A 12 -0.46 1.07 -5.87
N ILE A 13 -0.83 2.25 -5.39
CA ILE A 13 -0.68 2.63 -3.99
C ILE A 13 -2.03 3.14 -3.49
N LEU A 14 -2.53 2.55 -2.40
CA LEU A 14 -3.79 2.91 -1.73
C LEU A 14 -4.97 2.97 -2.70
N GLY A 15 -5.04 2.02 -3.63
CA GLY A 15 -6.10 1.95 -4.65
C GLY A 15 -5.99 3.01 -5.76
N LYS A 16 -4.91 3.78 -5.81
CA LYS A 16 -4.62 4.73 -6.88
C LYS A 16 -3.58 4.14 -7.83
N ARG A 17 -3.82 4.27 -9.13
CA ARG A 17 -2.86 3.92 -10.18
C ARG A 17 -1.94 5.10 -10.41
N ILE A 18 -0.66 4.95 -10.09
CA ILE A 18 0.37 5.97 -10.30
C ILE A 18 1.19 5.55 -11.52
N LYS A 19 1.22 6.40 -12.54
CA LYS A 19 1.99 6.19 -13.76
C LYS A 19 2.98 7.34 -13.94
N VAL A 20 4.25 7.00 -14.09
CA VAL A 20 5.34 7.94 -14.36
C VAL A 20 5.91 7.61 -15.73
N ILE A 21 6.02 8.62 -16.60
CA ILE A 21 6.62 8.48 -17.92
C ILE A 21 7.85 9.39 -17.96
N ALA A 22 9.05 8.81 -17.98
CA ALA A 22 10.29 9.56 -18.18
C ALA A 22 10.24 10.26 -19.54
N THR A 23 10.43 11.57 -19.55
CA THR A 23 10.50 12.39 -20.78
C THR A 23 11.93 12.59 -21.23
N ASP A 24 12.88 12.56 -20.29
CA ASP A 24 14.32 12.56 -20.49
C ASP A 24 15.00 11.90 -19.26
N GLN A 25 16.32 12.05 -19.12
CA GLN A 25 17.08 11.44 -18.02
C GLN A 25 16.77 12.04 -16.63
N LEU A 26 16.22 13.25 -16.56
CA LEU A 26 16.00 14.00 -15.32
C LEU A 26 14.52 14.24 -15.04
N MET A 27 13.69 14.37 -16.07
CA MET A 27 12.29 14.76 -15.96
C MET A 27 11.33 13.63 -16.34
N ALA A 28 10.16 13.65 -15.71
CA ALA A 28 9.08 12.72 -15.96
C ALA A 28 7.72 13.41 -15.89
N SER A 29 6.75 12.88 -16.63
CA SER A 29 5.34 13.22 -16.52
C SER A 29 4.63 12.28 -15.57
N LEU A 30 3.96 12.83 -14.56
CA LEU A 30 3.20 12.08 -13.56
C LEU A 30 1.71 12.05 -13.92
N TYR A 31 1.14 10.86 -13.78
CA TYR A 31 -0.29 10.62 -13.92
C TYR A 31 -0.80 9.86 -12.70
N ILE A 32 -1.96 10.26 -12.18
CA ILE A 32 -2.67 9.55 -11.11
C ILE A 32 -4.07 9.22 -11.61
N ASN A 33 -4.42 7.93 -11.61
CA ASN A 33 -5.66 7.42 -12.19
C ASN A 33 -5.86 7.90 -13.64
N ASP A 34 -4.78 7.83 -14.43
CA ASP A 34 -4.71 8.30 -15.83
C ASP A 34 -4.92 9.81 -16.03
N GLU A 35 -5.11 10.58 -14.96
CA GLU A 35 -5.16 12.04 -15.01
C GLU A 35 -3.76 12.62 -14.88
N TYR A 36 -3.36 13.49 -15.82
CA TYR A 36 -2.07 14.17 -15.79
C TYR A 36 -1.99 15.13 -14.59
N LYS A 37 -0.88 15.06 -13.85
CA LYS A 37 -0.65 15.87 -12.64
C LYS A 37 0.52 16.85 -12.76
N GLY A 38 1.34 16.73 -13.80
CA GLY A 38 2.45 17.64 -14.04
C GLY A 38 3.75 16.94 -14.39
N LYS A 39 4.78 17.75 -14.61
CA LYS A 39 6.18 17.30 -14.74
C LYS A 39 6.86 17.32 -13.37
N CYS A 40 7.77 16.39 -13.16
CA CYS A 40 8.53 16.23 -11.94
C CYS A 40 9.89 15.59 -12.22
N GLU A 41 10.81 15.73 -11.28
CA GLU A 41 12.12 15.07 -11.37
C GLU A 41 11.96 13.56 -11.20
N LEU A 42 12.54 12.80 -12.14
CA LEU A 42 12.37 11.35 -12.27
C LEU A 42 12.89 10.59 -11.05
N SER A 43 14.12 10.87 -10.63
CA SER A 43 14.76 10.24 -9.46
C SER A 43 13.92 10.49 -8.19
N LEU A 44 13.50 11.73 -7.98
CA LEU A 44 12.72 12.17 -6.83
C LEU A 44 11.36 11.48 -6.77
N ILE A 45 10.62 11.44 -7.89
CA ILE A 45 9.28 10.85 -7.91
C ILE A 45 9.36 9.33 -7.73
N LEU A 46 10.33 8.65 -8.33
CA LEU A 46 10.51 7.21 -8.16
C LEU A 46 10.86 6.85 -6.71
N ASN A 47 11.73 7.63 -6.05
CA ASN A 47 12.06 7.44 -4.64
C ASN A 47 10.84 7.64 -3.73
N LYS A 48 10.01 8.65 -4.01
CA LYS A 48 8.77 8.87 -3.26
C LYS A 48 7.77 7.72 -3.45
N ILE A 49 7.61 7.24 -4.68
CA ILE A 49 6.73 6.10 -4.97
C ILE A 49 7.21 4.86 -4.22
N ASN A 50 8.51 4.53 -4.27
CA ASN A 50 9.05 3.40 -3.51
C ASN A 50 8.81 3.54 -2.00
N SER A 51 9.00 4.72 -1.43
CA SER A 51 8.71 4.98 -0.01
C SER A 51 7.23 4.75 0.32
N PHE A 52 6.31 5.15 -0.56
CA PHE A 52 4.89 4.90 -0.36
C PHE A 52 4.50 3.43 -0.56
N GLU A 53 5.12 2.70 -1.49
CA GLU A 53 4.92 1.26 -1.62
C GLU A 53 5.31 0.53 -0.33
N MET A 54 6.43 0.90 0.29
CA MET A 54 6.86 0.32 1.58
C MET A 54 5.84 0.62 2.70
N LYS A 55 5.42 1.88 2.85
CA LYS A 55 4.42 2.25 3.86
C LYS A 55 3.09 1.52 3.67
N GLU A 56 2.68 1.28 2.41
CA GLU A 56 1.48 0.49 2.14
C GLU A 56 1.63 -0.97 2.60
N GLN A 57 2.81 -1.57 2.40
CA GLN A 57 3.09 -2.91 2.91
C GLN A 57 3.06 -2.96 4.45
N ASP A 58 3.58 -1.94 5.12
CA ASP A 58 3.53 -1.83 6.58
C ASP A 58 2.07 -1.76 7.07
N ILE A 59 1.24 -0.92 6.46
CA ILE A 59 -0.20 -0.82 6.78
C ILE A 59 -0.90 -2.17 6.56
N LYS A 60 -0.61 -2.86 5.45
CA LYS A 60 -1.15 -4.21 5.19
C LYS A 60 -0.65 -5.24 6.21
N GLY A 61 0.55 -5.10 6.75
CA GLY A 61 1.05 -5.87 7.89
C GLY A 61 0.19 -5.64 9.12
N MET A 62 0.02 -4.39 9.53
CA MET A 62 -0.76 -4.02 10.71
C MET A 62 -2.21 -4.52 10.65
N VAL A 63 -2.88 -4.40 9.50
CA VAL A 63 -4.25 -4.90 9.33
C VAL A 63 -4.34 -6.42 9.48
N ARG A 64 -3.33 -7.16 9.00
CA ARG A 64 -3.27 -8.61 9.18
C ARG A 64 -3.06 -8.99 10.64
N ASP A 65 -2.20 -8.27 11.35
CA ASP A 65 -1.95 -8.49 12.77
C ASP A 65 -3.19 -8.20 13.61
N GLU A 66 -3.92 -7.12 13.30
CA GLU A 66 -5.20 -6.80 13.92
C GLU A 66 -6.23 -7.93 13.72
N HIS A 67 -6.39 -8.43 12.49
CA HIS A 67 -7.30 -9.56 12.22
C HIS A 67 -6.90 -10.82 12.99
N LYS A 68 -5.60 -11.09 13.10
CA LYS A 68 -5.09 -12.23 13.87
C LYS A 68 -5.44 -12.10 15.35
N LEU A 69 -5.26 -10.91 15.94
CA LEU A 69 -5.63 -10.63 17.33
C LEU A 69 -7.12 -10.84 17.58
N TYR A 70 -7.99 -10.34 16.70
CA TYR A 70 -9.44 -10.58 16.82
C TYR A 70 -9.79 -12.07 16.74
N SER A 71 -9.13 -12.82 15.85
CA SER A 71 -9.34 -14.26 15.74
C SER A 71 -8.92 -15.00 17.01
N GLU A 72 -7.75 -14.69 17.56
CA GLU A 72 -7.25 -15.29 18.80
C GLU A 72 -8.16 -14.97 19.99
N LEU A 73 -8.60 -13.71 20.11
CA LEU A 73 -9.54 -13.29 21.14
C LEU A 73 -10.89 -14.03 21.02
N SER A 74 -11.40 -14.19 19.81
CA SER A 74 -12.65 -14.92 19.58
C SER A 74 -12.56 -16.38 20.03
N GLU A 75 -11.42 -17.04 19.83
CA GLU A 75 -11.23 -18.43 20.29
C GLU A 75 -11.13 -18.53 21.81
N ILE A 76 -10.48 -17.56 22.47
CA ILE A 76 -10.46 -17.47 23.94
C ILE A 76 -11.90 -17.33 24.47
N ILE A 77 -12.71 -16.45 23.90
CA ILE A 77 -14.10 -16.24 24.35
C ILE A 77 -14.93 -17.52 24.18
N LYS A 78 -14.83 -18.22 23.04
CA LYS A 78 -15.56 -19.48 22.82
C LYS A 78 -15.16 -20.59 23.78
N THR A 79 -13.89 -20.63 24.19
CA THR A 79 -13.35 -21.68 25.06
C THR A 79 -13.59 -21.40 26.55
N GLN A 80 -13.95 -20.17 26.93
CA GLN A 80 -14.41 -19.87 28.27
C GLN A 80 -15.81 -20.47 28.50
N LYS A 81 -15.87 -21.62 29.19
CA LYS A 81 -17.11 -22.09 29.82
C LYS A 81 -17.45 -21.16 30.97
N ILE A 82 -18.34 -20.20 30.73
CA ILE A 82 -19.00 -19.45 31.80
C ILE A 82 -19.87 -20.45 32.56
N SER A 83 -19.36 -20.98 33.67
CA SER A 83 -20.19 -21.76 34.58
C SER A 83 -21.14 -20.78 35.25
N PRO A 84 -22.47 -20.95 35.15
CA PRO A 84 -23.38 -20.16 35.96
C PRO A 84 -23.03 -20.45 37.42
N GLN A 85 -22.71 -19.40 38.18
CA GLN A 85 -22.59 -19.54 39.63
C GLN A 85 -24.00 -19.91 40.15
N PRO A 86 -24.17 -21.01 40.90
CA PRO A 86 -25.41 -21.23 41.61
C PRO A 86 -25.53 -20.16 42.69
N GLU A 87 -26.64 -19.41 42.67
CA GLU A 87 -27.10 -18.59 43.80
C GLU A 87 -27.42 -19.46 45.03
#